data_AF-N1RV21-F1
#
_entry.id   AF-N1RV21-F1
#
_cell.length_a   1.000
_cell.length_b   1.000
_cell.length_c   1.000
_cell.angle_alpha   90.00
_cell.angle_beta   90.00
_cell.angle_gamma   90.00
#
_symmetry.space_group_name_H-M   'P 1'
#
loop_
_entity.id
_entity.type
_entity.pdbx_description
1 polymer ?
#
loop_
_entity_poly.entity_id
_entity_poly.type
_entity_poly.pdbx_seq_one_letter_code
_entity_poly.pdbx_strand_id
1 'polypeptide(L)'
;MRNTLIFAGNSCPVLTGQICENLGMHPASAELTQFSNGETSVRILTSVREKDVFVVQSGSPSINDSIMELLIMISACKGGSANKVTGSWFSSPV
;
A
#
# COMPACT_ATOMS: atom_id res chain seq x y z
N MET A 1 -15.74 8.45 7.02
CA MET A 1 -15.03 7.56 6.08
C MET A 1 -15.49 6.12 6.29
N ARG A 2 -16.71 5.72 5.87
CA ARG A 2 -17.26 4.39 6.20
C ARG A 2 -16.86 3.27 5.23
N ASN A 3 -16.02 3.55 4.22
CA ASN A 3 -15.65 2.55 3.22
C ASN A 3 -14.20 2.73 2.71
N THR A 4 -13.28 3.06 3.61
CA THR A 4 -11.87 3.35 3.28
C THR A 4 -10.96 2.24 3.77
N LEU A 5 -9.99 1.83 2.95
CA LEU A 5 -8.89 0.93 3.31
C LEU A 5 -7.56 1.66 3.15
N ILE A 6 -6.66 1.45 4.10
CA ILE A 6 -5.31 2.00 4.05
C ILE A 6 -4.34 0.83 4.07
N PHE A 7 -3.52 0.69 3.04
CA PHE A 7 -2.45 -0.30 2.97
C PHE A 7 -1.10 0.36 3.21
N ALA A 8 -0.22 -0.35 3.90
CA ALA A 8 1.19 0.01 4.05
C ALA A 8 2.01 -0.66 2.95
N GLY A 9 2.89 0.08 2.29
CA GLY A 9 4.02 -0.49 1.55
C GLY A 9 5.12 -0.94 2.50
N ASN A 10 6.07 -1.73 2.00
CA ASN A 10 7.13 -2.35 2.80
C ASN A 10 8.07 -1.30 3.45
N SER A 11 8.21 -0.13 2.84
CA SER A 11 9.08 0.94 3.32
C SER A 11 8.51 1.75 4.48
N CYS A 12 7.20 1.68 4.77
CA CYS A 12 6.53 2.59 5.71
C CYS A 12 5.40 2.00 6.57
N PRO A 13 5.61 0.85 7.24
CA PRO A 13 4.60 0.30 8.14
C PRO A 13 4.33 1.20 9.36
N VAL A 14 5.36 1.83 9.93
CA VAL A 14 5.23 2.68 11.14
C VAL A 14 4.39 3.92 10.86
N LEU A 15 4.70 4.66 9.80
CA LEU A 15 3.94 5.85 9.40
C LEU A 15 2.47 5.50 9.09
N THR A 16 2.25 4.39 8.39
CA THR A 16 0.89 3.92 8.09
C THR A 16 0.11 3.58 9.36
N GLY A 17 0.77 2.97 10.35
CA GLY A 17 0.21 2.71 11.67
C GLY A 17 -0.23 4.00 12.36
N GLN A 18 0.63 5.01 12.43
CA GLN A 18 0.32 6.31 13.03
C GLN A 18 -0.85 7.02 12.33
N ILE A 19 -0.92 6.96 10.98
CA ILE A 19 -2.05 7.48 10.22
C ILE A 19 -3.34 6.76 10.62
N CYS A 20 -3.30 5.42 10.68
CA CYS A 20 -4.46 4.61 11.04
C CYS A 20 -4.93 4.85 12.48
N GLU A 21 -3.99 4.97 13.43
CA GLU A 21 -4.27 5.31 14.84
C GLU A 21 -4.99 6.65 14.97
N ASN A 22 -4.49 7.69 14.30
CA ASN A 22 -5.13 9.01 14.29
C ASN A 22 -6.53 9.00 13.65
N LEU A 23 -6.78 8.07 12.74
CA LEU A 23 -8.08 7.87 12.09
C LEU A 23 -9.00 6.88 12.84
N GLY A 24 -8.52 6.27 13.93
CA GLY A 24 -9.26 5.26 14.70
C GLY A 24 -9.55 3.98 13.92
N MET A 25 -8.65 3.57 13.04
CA MET A 25 -8.78 2.38 12.20
C MET A 25 -7.51 1.51 12.21
N HIS A 26 -7.55 0.35 11.56
CA HIS A 26 -6.39 -0.51 11.37
C HIS A 26 -5.96 -0.56 9.90
N PRO A 27 -4.65 -0.73 9.61
CA PRO A 27 -4.18 -0.98 8.26
C PRO A 27 -4.83 -2.24 7.67
N ALA A 28 -5.17 -2.19 6.39
CA ALA A 28 -5.67 -3.33 5.64
C ALA A 28 -4.55 -4.34 5.34
N SER A 29 -4.89 -5.62 5.36
CA SER A 29 -3.90 -6.70 5.22
C SER A 29 -3.51 -6.93 3.76
N ALA A 30 -2.20 -6.92 3.49
CA ALA A 30 -1.60 -7.32 2.22
C ALA A 30 -0.28 -8.04 2.49
N GLU A 31 0.05 -9.03 1.67
CA GLU A 31 1.36 -9.69 1.64
C GLU A 31 2.20 -9.06 0.54
N LEU A 32 3.38 -8.57 0.93
CA LEU A 32 4.38 -7.99 0.03
C LEU A 32 5.62 -8.88 0.12
N THR A 33 6.08 -9.41 -1.01
CA THR A 33 7.22 -10.36 -1.04
C THR A 33 8.10 -10.05 -2.22
N GLN A 34 9.42 -10.08 -2.02
CA GLN A 34 10.39 -10.01 -3.10
C GLN A 34 10.99 -11.40 -3.32
N PHE A 35 10.93 -11.88 -4.56
CA PHE A 35 11.53 -13.15 -4.95
C PHE A 35 13.05 -12.99 -5.12
N SER A 36 13.79 -14.11 -5.06
CA SER A 36 15.25 -14.12 -5.17
C SER A 36 15.78 -13.63 -6.52
N ASN A 37 14.93 -13.55 -7.55
CA ASN A 37 15.23 -12.98 -8.87
C ASN A 37 15.00 -11.45 -8.93
N GLY A 38 14.56 -10.82 -7.85
CA GLY A 38 14.26 -9.39 -7.77
C GLY A 38 12.82 -9.02 -8.13
N GLU A 39 11.97 -9.99 -8.53
CA GLU A 39 10.56 -9.72 -8.82
C GLU A 39 9.78 -9.42 -7.54
N THR A 40 8.90 -8.41 -7.62
CA THR A 40 8.01 -8.04 -6.51
C THR A 40 6.66 -8.71 -6.68
N SER A 41 6.17 -9.36 -5.62
CA SER A 41 4.85 -9.97 -5.52
C SER A 41 4.01 -9.24 -4.48
N VAL A 42 2.75 -8.98 -4.84
CA VAL A 42 1.77 -8.33 -3.98
C VAL A 42 0.51 -9.17 -3.97
N ARG A 43 0.00 -9.48 -2.79
CA ARG A 43 -1.29 -10.14 -2.60
C ARG A 43 -2.14 -9.35 -1.62
N ILE A 44 -3.27 -8.85 -2.11
CA ILE A 44 -4.26 -8.16 -1.29
C ILE A 44 -5.12 -9.20 -0.55
N LEU A 45 -5.09 -9.20 0.78
CA LEU A 45 -5.79 -10.19 1.62
C LEU A 45 -7.16 -9.71 2.11
N THR A 46 -7.53 -8.48 1.77
CA THR A 46 -8.80 -7.86 2.17
C THR A 46 -9.60 -7.50 0.94
N SER A 47 -10.92 -7.74 0.95
CA SER A 47 -11.77 -7.30 -0.17
C SER A 47 -11.75 -5.77 -0.30
N VAL A 48 -11.37 -5.31 -1.50
CA VAL A 48 -11.27 -3.88 -1.89
C VAL A 48 -12.45 -3.39 -2.73
N ARG A 49 -13.37 -4.28 -3.10
CA ARG A 49 -14.49 -3.96 -4.00
C ARG A 49 -15.31 -2.79 -3.46
N GLU A 50 -15.56 -1.80 -4.31
CA GLU A 50 -16.36 -0.59 -4.01
C GLU A 50 -15.82 0.26 -2.84
N LYS A 51 -14.58 0.01 -2.40
CA LYS A 51 -13.92 0.77 -1.34
C LYS A 51 -12.97 1.81 -1.91
N ASP A 52 -12.76 2.88 -1.13
CA ASP A 52 -11.71 3.85 -1.37
C ASP A 52 -10.40 3.34 -0.77
N VAL A 53 -9.39 3.15 -1.59
CA VAL A 53 -8.11 2.57 -1.20
C VAL A 53 -7.03 3.65 -1.17
N PHE A 54 -6.30 3.71 -0.07
CA PHE A 54 -5.09 4.50 0.08
C PHE A 54 -3.90 3.56 0.24
N VAL A 55 -2.87 3.77 -0.56
CA VAL A 55 -1.59 3.05 -0.42
C VAL A 55 -0.55 4.06 0.04
N VAL A 56 0.03 3.81 1.21
CA VAL A 56 1.06 4.66 1.81
C VAL A 56 2.42 4.02 1.55
N GLN A 57 3.28 4.75 0.84
CA GLN A 57 4.64 4.31 0.53
C GLN A 57 5.65 5.44 0.77
N SER A 58 6.91 5.09 0.95
CA SER A 58 8.00 6.07 1.05
C SER A 58 9.25 5.63 0.27
N GLY A 59 10.14 6.60 0.04
CA GLY A 59 11.45 6.37 -0.53
C GLY A 59 12.28 5.42 0.33
N SER A 60 12.76 4.35 -0.30
CA SER A 60 13.74 3.41 0.24
C SER A 60 15.05 3.53 -0.53
N PRO A 61 16.16 2.95 -0.03
CA PRO A 61 17.41 2.85 -0.79
C PRO A 61 17.23 2.18 -2.17
N SER A 62 16.23 1.30 -2.30
CA SER A 62 15.81 0.64 -3.54
C SER A 62 14.54 1.30 -4.09
N ILE A 63 14.65 2.57 -4.48
CA ILE A 63 13.50 3.39 -4.90
C ILE A 63 12.67 2.75 -6.03
N ASN A 64 13.33 2.08 -6.97
CA ASN A 64 12.68 1.40 -8.09
C ASN A 64 11.78 0.26 -7.59
N ASP A 65 12.24 -0.53 -6.62
CA ASP A 65 11.48 -1.64 -6.06
C ASP A 65 10.26 -1.12 -5.30
N SER A 66 10.41 -0.04 -4.53
CA SER A 66 9.29 0.59 -3.81
C SER A 66 8.25 1.19 -4.77
N ILE A 67 8.68 1.75 -5.90
CA ILE A 67 7.78 2.23 -6.96
C ILE A 67 7.05 1.05 -7.62
N MET A 68 7.78 -0.01 -7.97
CA MET A 68 7.19 -1.21 -8.58
C MET A 68 6.17 -1.87 -7.65
N GLU A 69 6.50 -2.01 -6.36
CA GLU A 69 5.57 -2.47 -5.32
C GLU A 69 4.29 -1.63 -5.29
N LEU A 70 4.42 -0.29 -5.25
CA LEU A 70 3.28 0.63 -5.24
C LEU A 70 2.41 0.46 -6.50
N LEU A 71 3.02 0.38 -7.69
CA LEU A 71 2.30 0.21 -8.94
C LEU A 71 1.57 -1.14 -9.01
N ILE A 72 2.19 -2.22 -8.53
CA ILE A 72 1.57 -3.55 -8.48
C ILE A 72 0.40 -3.54 -7.48
N MET A 73 0.54 -2.91 -6.32
CA MET A 73 -0.56 -2.73 -5.36
C MET A 73 -1.74 -1.97 -5.97
N ILE A 74 -1.47 -0.86 -6.67
CA ILE A 74 -2.51 -0.07 -7.36
C ILE A 74 -3.20 -0.93 -8.41
N SER A 75 -2.43 -1.68 -9.20
CA SER A 75 -2.95 -2.59 -10.23
C SER A 75 -3.85 -3.67 -9.62
N ALA A 76 -3.40 -4.32 -8.54
CA ALA A 76 -4.17 -5.33 -7.81
C ALA A 76 -5.49 -4.76 -7.25
N CYS A 77 -5.45 -3.55 -6.68
CA CYS A 77 -6.65 -2.89 -6.16
C CYS A 77 -7.64 -2.51 -7.27
N LYS A 78 -7.15 -2.02 -8.41
CA LYS A 78 -7.98 -1.74 -9.59
C LYS A 78 -8.59 -3.01 -10.16
N GLY A 79 -7.82 -4.10 -10.26
CA GLY A 79 -8.32 -5.42 -10.66
C GLY A 79 -9.40 -5.97 -9.71
N GLY A 80 -9.28 -5.66 -8.41
CA GLY A 80 -10.28 -5.97 -7.39
C GLY A 80 -11.52 -5.06 -7.38
N SER A 81 -11.69 -4.17 -8.36
CA SER A 81 -12.82 -3.24 -8.47
C SER A 81 -12.93 -2.25 -7.29
N ALA A 82 -11.80 -1.73 -6.81
CA ALA A 82 -11.80 -0.58 -5.91
C ALA A 82 -12.47 0.65 -6.56
N ASN A 83 -13.19 1.45 -5.77
CA ASN A 83 -13.87 2.66 -6.25
C ASN A 83 -12.85 3.74 -6.63
N LYS A 84 -11.91 4.01 -5.72
CA LYS A 84 -10.82 4.94 -5.91
C LYS A 84 -9.54 4.35 -5.36
N VAL A 85 -8.42 4.61 -6.01
CA VAL A 85 -7.09 4.24 -5.51
C VAL A 85 -6.22 5.48 -5.47
N THR A 86 -5.72 5.83 -4.29
CA THR A 86 -4.82 6.97 -4.06
C THR A 86 -3.48 6.46 -3.56
N GLY A 87 -2.42 6.65 -4.35
CA GLY A 87 -1.04 6.38 -3.94
C GLY A 87 -0.42 7.64 -3.35
N SER A 88 0.10 7.56 -2.13
CA SER A 88 0.85 8.66 -1.51
C SER A 88 2.31 8.27 -1.38
N TRP A 89 3.19 9.09 -1.95
CA TRP A 89 4.63 8.95 -1.83
C TRP A 89 5.16 9.98 -0.85
N PHE A 90 5.74 9.52 0.24
CA PHE A 90 6.48 10.40 1.16
C PHE A 90 7.97 10.32 0.84
N SER A 91 8.59 11.45 0.50
CA SER A 91 10.04 11.54 0.54
C SER A 91 10.46 11.60 2.00
N SER A 92 10.82 10.46 2.60
CA SER A 92 11.57 10.53 3.85
C SER A 92 12.94 11.12 3.50
N PRO A 93 13.38 12.20 4.15
CA PRO A 93 14.77 12.61 4.07
C PRO A 93 15.58 11.49 4.75
N VAL A 94 16.16 10.61 3.93
CA VAL A 94 17.31 9.82 4.34
C VAL A 94 18.51 10.74 4.52
#